data_AF-A0A2N9F6F1-F1
#
_entry.id   AF-A0A2N9F6F1-F1
#
_cell.length_a   1.000
_cell.length_b   1.000
_cell.length_c   1.000
_cell.angle_alpha   90.00
_cell.angle_beta   90.00
_cell.angle_gamma   90.00
#
_symmetry.space_group_name_H-M   'P 1'
#
loop_
_entity.id
_entity.type
_entity.pdbx_description
1 polymer ?
#
loop_
_entity_poly.entity_id
_entity_poly.type
_entity_poly.pdbx_seq_one_letter_code
_entity_poly.pdbx_strand_id
1 'polypeptide(L)'
;MVFGVFGVQWVMPKSVLDMMACWQGSVGRYLNVKIWKAVPHCLMWCFWKIPKLLLHRIFPNVRYSIWIDGKLELVVDPYKVLERFLWREKASIAISRHYKRFDVYEEAEANKAAGKYENVSIDHQIEFYRREGLTPYSLDKLPITSDVPEGCVIIKEHIPITNLFTCLWFNEVDRFTPRDQLSFSTVRDKIMSKVSWSVNMFLDCERRDFVIQAYHRDLLEHMSPPPPPVRPIIRRPPPLPVYKPIVRPPTKKSGKRKGDKKRHRKVVAGSKDNNPL
;
A
#
# COMPACT_ATOMS: atom_id res chain seq x y z
N MET A 1 6.99 -13.87 14.17
CA MET A 1 6.59 -15.25 13.81
C MET A 1 7.37 -15.65 12.58
N VAL A 2 8.14 -16.75 12.70
CA VAL A 2 8.87 -17.54 11.67
C VAL A 2 9.52 -16.70 10.57
N PHE A 3 10.82 -16.41 10.55
CA PHE A 3 11.80 -17.09 9.67
C PHE A 3 13.24 -16.56 9.98
N GLY A 4 13.62 -16.50 11.25
CA GLY A 4 14.98 -16.15 11.68
C GLY A 4 15.91 -17.36 11.87
N VAL A 5 15.43 -18.59 11.69
CA VAL A 5 16.12 -19.81 12.17
C VAL A 5 17.04 -20.46 11.13
N PHE A 6 17.04 -20.03 9.86
CA PHE A 6 17.71 -20.79 8.79
C PHE A 6 18.84 -20.09 8.03
N GLY A 7 19.34 -18.92 8.46
CA GLY A 7 20.48 -18.29 7.80
C GLY A 7 20.25 -17.97 6.31
N VAL A 8 18.99 -17.83 5.89
CA VAL A 8 18.61 -17.58 4.51
C VAL A 8 18.77 -16.09 4.21
N GLN A 9 19.63 -15.76 3.24
CA GLN A 9 19.56 -14.48 2.53
C GLN A 9 18.21 -14.42 1.83
N TRP A 10 17.31 -13.56 2.31
CA TRP A 10 16.04 -13.35 1.63
C TRP A 10 16.29 -12.52 0.38
N VAL A 11 16.33 -13.20 -0.76
CA VAL A 11 16.25 -12.58 -2.09
C VAL A 11 14.76 -12.51 -2.43
N MET A 12 14.23 -11.29 -2.59
CA MET A 12 12.90 -11.12 -3.15
C MET A 12 12.88 -11.84 -4.50
N PRO A 13 11.96 -12.81 -4.72
CA PRO A 13 11.97 -13.57 -5.95
C PRO A 13 11.79 -12.66 -7.18
N LYS A 14 12.30 -13.10 -8.33
CA LYS A 14 12.44 -12.30 -9.57
C LYS A 14 11.14 -11.65 -10.08
N SER A 15 9.99 -12.11 -9.58
CA SER A 15 8.69 -11.50 -9.86
C SER A 15 7.78 -11.56 -8.64
N VAL A 16 6.77 -10.69 -8.62
CA VAL A 16 5.64 -10.77 -7.67
C VAL A 16 4.96 -12.15 -7.71
N LEU A 17 4.99 -12.82 -8.86
CA LEU A 17 4.48 -14.18 -9.04
C LEU A 17 5.35 -15.23 -8.35
N ASP A 18 6.67 -15.04 -8.32
CA ASP A 18 7.58 -15.95 -7.62
C ASP A 18 7.50 -15.76 -6.09
N MET A 19 7.30 -14.52 -5.62
CA MET A 19 6.96 -14.24 -4.21
C MET A 19 5.68 -14.99 -3.81
N MET A 20 4.72 -15.09 -4.73
CA MET A 20 3.48 -15.84 -4.55
C MET A 20 3.67 -17.36 -4.68
N ALA A 21 4.63 -17.83 -5.47
CA ALA A 21 4.99 -19.25 -5.58
C ALA A 21 5.65 -19.77 -4.29
N CYS A 22 6.43 -18.93 -3.60
CA CYS A 22 6.94 -19.24 -2.26
C CYS A 22 5.83 -19.36 -1.19
N TRP A 23 4.63 -18.84 -1.46
CA TRP A 23 3.43 -19.00 -0.62
C TRP A 23 2.61 -20.25 -1.00
N GLN A 24 2.92 -20.93 -2.10
CA GLN A 24 2.14 -22.05 -2.62
C GLN A 24 2.48 -23.37 -1.92
N GLY A 25 1.79 -23.61 -0.81
CA GLY A 25 1.18 -24.93 -0.63
C GLY A 25 0.20 -25.24 -1.78
N SER A 26 0.06 -26.52 -2.07
CA SER A 26 -0.52 -27.13 -3.28
C SER A 26 -1.97 -26.78 -3.66
N VAL A 27 -2.31 -25.56 -4.14
CA VAL A 27 -3.50 -25.32 -4.99
C VAL A 27 -3.37 -24.08 -5.90
N GLY A 28 -3.34 -24.30 -7.22
CA GLY A 28 -4.13 -23.54 -8.21
C GLY A 28 -3.67 -22.14 -8.69
N ARG A 29 -3.07 -22.10 -9.89
CA ARG A 29 -2.61 -20.88 -10.62
C ARG A 29 -3.69 -19.92 -11.14
N TYR A 30 -4.99 -20.13 -10.88
CA TYR A 30 -6.08 -19.26 -11.37
C TYR A 30 -6.85 -18.51 -10.27
N LEU A 31 -6.68 -18.88 -8.99
CA LEU A 31 -7.39 -18.24 -7.87
C LEU A 31 -6.78 -16.89 -7.46
N ASN A 32 -5.52 -16.64 -7.82
CA ASN A 32 -4.76 -15.51 -7.30
C ASN A 32 -5.25 -14.15 -7.82
N VAL A 33 -5.66 -14.00 -9.08
CA VAL A 33 -6.13 -12.70 -9.62
C VAL A 33 -7.41 -12.23 -8.91
N LYS A 34 -8.31 -13.16 -8.54
CA LYS A 34 -9.53 -12.82 -7.79
C LYS A 34 -9.22 -12.46 -6.34
N ILE A 35 -8.26 -13.14 -5.73
CA ILE A 35 -7.76 -12.81 -4.39
C ILE A 35 -7.10 -11.42 -4.41
N TRP A 36 -6.25 -11.10 -5.38
CA TRP A 36 -5.65 -9.76 -5.51
C TRP A 36 -6.67 -8.64 -5.73
N LYS A 37 -7.77 -8.89 -6.46
CA LYS A 37 -8.89 -7.95 -6.56
C LYS A 37 -9.71 -7.84 -5.27
N ALA A 38 -9.60 -8.82 -4.37
CA ALA A 38 -10.28 -8.86 -3.08
C ALA A 38 -9.40 -8.40 -1.91
N VAL A 39 -8.07 -8.42 -2.06
CA VAL A 39 -7.11 -7.84 -1.11
C VAL A 39 -7.35 -6.34 -1.14
N PRO A 40 -7.82 -5.75 -0.03
CA PRO A 40 -7.99 -4.31 0.05
C PRO A 40 -6.70 -3.61 -0.35
N HIS A 41 -6.82 -2.58 -1.18
CA HIS A 41 -5.69 -1.77 -1.63
C HIS A 41 -4.77 -1.39 -0.44
N CYS A 42 -5.33 -1.10 0.73
CA CYS A 42 -4.59 -0.81 1.95
C CYS A 42 -3.63 -1.94 2.39
N LEU A 43 -4.01 -3.22 2.30
CA LEU A 43 -3.12 -4.35 2.61
C LEU A 43 -1.96 -4.42 1.61
N MET A 44 -2.25 -4.26 0.32
CA MET A 44 -1.23 -4.17 -0.72
C MET A 44 -0.24 -3.04 -0.44
N TRP A 45 -0.72 -1.87 -0.05
CA TRP A 45 0.14 -0.72 0.30
C TRP A 45 1.02 -0.99 1.52
N CYS A 46 0.50 -1.65 2.54
CA CYS A 46 1.31 -2.08 3.69
C CYS A 46 2.42 -3.05 3.24
N PHE A 47 2.13 -3.96 2.30
CA PHE A 47 3.12 -4.91 1.78
C PHE A 47 4.30 -4.26 1.05
N TRP A 48 4.11 -3.09 0.42
CA TRP A 48 5.21 -2.44 -0.32
C TRP A 48 5.99 -1.44 0.53
N LYS A 49 5.31 -0.66 1.38
CA LYS A 49 5.96 0.38 2.19
C LYS A 49 6.84 -0.21 3.31
N ILE A 50 6.38 -1.27 3.98
CA ILE A 50 7.08 -1.82 5.15
C ILE A 50 8.42 -2.46 4.72
N PRO A 51 8.50 -3.37 3.74
CA PRO A 51 9.79 -3.93 3.32
C PRO A 51 10.72 -2.89 2.70
N LYS A 52 10.17 -1.87 2.01
CA LYS A 52 10.94 -0.77 1.43
C LYS A 52 11.66 0.08 2.49
N LEU A 53 10.92 0.54 3.50
CA LEU A 53 11.43 1.52 4.46
C LEU A 53 11.86 0.85 5.78
N LEU A 54 11.07 -0.09 6.30
CA LEU A 54 11.21 -0.68 7.63
C LEU A 54 11.79 -2.11 7.62
N LEU A 55 12.59 -2.47 6.61
CA LEU A 55 13.18 -3.82 6.50
C LEU A 55 13.89 -4.28 7.79
N HIS A 56 14.60 -3.37 8.46
CA HIS A 56 15.32 -3.65 9.72
C HIS A 56 14.39 -4.06 10.87
N ARG A 57 13.09 -3.73 10.81
CA ARG A 57 12.10 -4.20 11.80
C ARG A 57 11.59 -5.60 11.51
N ILE A 58 11.64 -6.04 10.24
CA ILE A 58 11.30 -7.40 9.82
C ILE A 58 12.50 -8.33 10.09
N PHE A 59 13.70 -7.88 9.74
CA PHE A 59 14.95 -8.63 9.86
C PHE A 59 15.91 -7.89 10.80
N PRO A 60 15.84 -8.09 12.13
CA PRO A 60 16.61 -7.30 13.10
C PRO A 60 18.14 -7.45 12.96
N ASN A 61 18.61 -8.54 12.36
CA ASN A 61 20.03 -8.83 12.16
C ASN A 61 20.55 -8.41 10.77
N VAL A 62 19.75 -7.72 9.97
CA VAL A 62 20.17 -7.28 8.63
C VAL A 62 21.20 -6.17 8.75
N ARG A 63 22.35 -6.32 8.09
CA ARG A 63 23.40 -5.29 8.06
C ARG A 63 23.31 -4.39 6.83
N TYR A 64 23.02 -4.97 5.67
CA TYR A 64 22.85 -4.24 4.42
C TYR A 64 21.56 -4.67 3.73
N SER A 65 20.94 -3.76 2.98
CA SER A 65 19.82 -4.09 2.10
C SER A 65 19.85 -3.31 0.80
N ILE A 66 19.31 -3.93 -0.25
CA ILE A 66 19.10 -3.32 -1.55
C ILE A 66 17.61 -3.50 -1.87
N TRP A 67 16.86 -2.40 -1.84
CA TRP A 67 15.49 -2.35 -2.33
C TRP A 67 15.51 -2.08 -3.83
N ILE A 68 14.73 -2.86 -4.58
CA ILE A 68 14.56 -2.71 -6.03
C ILE A 68 13.06 -2.77 -6.32
N ASP A 69 12.56 -1.80 -7.09
CA ASP A 69 11.17 -1.76 -7.51
C ASP A 69 10.78 -3.02 -8.29
N GLY A 70 9.56 -3.52 -8.09
CA GLY A 70 9.13 -4.80 -8.64
C GLY A 70 9.10 -4.89 -10.17
N LYS A 71 9.24 -3.77 -10.89
CA LYS A 71 9.37 -3.73 -12.36
C LYS A 71 10.83 -3.83 -12.85
N LEU A 72 11.78 -3.97 -11.94
CA LEU A 72 13.21 -3.90 -12.21
C LEU A 72 13.91 -5.19 -11.77
N GLU A 73 15.00 -5.55 -12.47
CA GLU A 73 15.84 -6.71 -12.16
C GLU A 73 17.28 -6.28 -11.91
N LEU A 74 17.88 -6.80 -10.84
CA LEU A 74 19.31 -6.66 -10.54
C LEU A 74 20.12 -7.56 -11.46
N VAL A 75 21.06 -6.99 -12.21
CA VAL A 75 21.91 -7.74 -13.16
C VAL A 75 23.39 -7.76 -12.80
N VAL A 76 23.74 -7.16 -11.67
CA VAL A 76 25.11 -7.10 -11.15
C VAL A 76 25.16 -7.68 -9.75
N ASP A 77 26.29 -8.25 -9.38
CA ASP A 77 26.56 -8.73 -8.03
C ASP A 77 26.23 -7.66 -6.97
N PRO A 78 25.37 -7.95 -5.98
CA PRO A 78 25.01 -7.00 -4.93
C PRO A 78 26.21 -6.47 -4.15
N TYR A 79 27.30 -7.23 -4.00
CA TYR A 79 28.51 -6.74 -3.33
C TYR A 79 29.19 -5.60 -4.10
N LYS A 80 29.21 -5.66 -5.45
CA LYS A 80 29.74 -4.58 -6.28
C LYS A 80 28.89 -3.31 -6.16
N VAL A 81 27.57 -3.48 -6.00
CA VAL A 81 26.64 -2.37 -5.75
C VAL A 81 26.92 -1.73 -4.38
N LEU A 82 27.09 -2.53 -3.33
CA LEU A 82 27.46 -2.02 -1.99
C LEU A 82 28.82 -1.32 -2.00
N GLU A 83 29.81 -1.90 -2.66
CA GLU A 83 31.15 -1.33 -2.79
C GLU A 83 31.09 0.04 -3.48
N ARG A 84 30.44 0.11 -4.65
CA ARG A 84 30.36 1.33 -5.46
C ARG A 84 29.61 2.45 -4.75
N PHE A 85 28.43 2.18 -4.19
CA PHE A 85 27.53 3.25 -3.73
C PHE A 85 27.56 3.52 -2.23
N LEU A 86 28.05 2.58 -1.40
CA LEU A 86 28.21 2.81 0.04
C LEU A 86 29.68 2.96 0.42
N TRP A 87 30.51 1.94 0.15
CA TRP A 87 31.85 1.88 0.75
C TRP A 87 32.82 2.89 0.16
N ARG A 88 32.88 3.03 -1.17
CA ARG A 88 33.74 4.02 -1.84
C ARG A 88 33.31 5.45 -1.55
N GLU A 89 32.00 5.68 -1.50
CA GLU A 89 31.39 6.99 -1.22
C GLU A 89 31.33 7.31 0.29
N LYS A 90 31.73 6.36 1.16
CA LYS A 90 31.63 6.46 2.62
C LYS A 90 30.23 6.86 3.08
N ALA A 91 29.21 6.35 2.39
CA ALA A 91 27.80 6.61 2.66
C ALA A 91 27.14 5.42 3.36
N SER A 92 26.17 5.72 4.22
CA SER A 92 25.36 4.69 4.90
C SER A 92 24.03 4.43 4.18
N ILE A 93 23.64 5.31 3.26
CA ILE A 93 22.48 5.15 2.38
C ILE A 93 22.81 5.73 1.01
N ALA A 94 22.37 5.04 -0.03
CA ALA A 94 22.37 5.52 -1.39
C ALA A 94 21.00 5.34 -2.03
N ILE A 95 20.57 6.31 -2.82
CA ILE A 95 19.26 6.29 -3.48
C ILE A 95 19.35 6.87 -4.88
N SER A 96 18.64 6.25 -5.81
CA SER A 96 18.57 6.75 -7.18
C SER A 96 17.86 8.10 -7.21
N ARG A 97 18.50 9.11 -7.81
CA ARG A 97 17.94 10.44 -8.08
C ARG A 97 16.91 10.38 -9.20
N HIS A 98 15.83 11.16 -9.08
CA HIS A 98 14.88 11.28 -10.19
C HIS A 98 15.57 11.92 -11.41
N TYR A 99 15.37 11.34 -12.59
CA TYR A 99 16.07 11.75 -13.82
C TYR A 99 15.70 13.13 -14.39
N LYS A 100 14.55 13.71 -14.00
CA LYS A 100 14.01 14.93 -14.60
C LYS A 100 13.65 16.01 -13.59
N ARG A 101 12.99 15.63 -12.50
CA ARG A 101 12.48 16.56 -11.50
C ARG A 101 13.40 16.56 -10.30
N PHE A 102 13.77 17.74 -9.82
CA PHE A 102 14.74 17.87 -8.74
C PHE A 102 14.19 18.56 -7.50
N ASP A 103 13.08 19.29 -7.67
CA ASP A 103 12.40 20.02 -6.62
C ASP A 103 11.09 19.33 -6.23
N VAL A 104 10.78 19.29 -4.93
CA VAL A 104 9.55 18.63 -4.42
C VAL A 104 8.30 19.35 -4.90
N TYR A 105 8.35 20.68 -5.02
CA TYR A 105 7.22 21.46 -5.51
C TYR A 105 6.91 21.13 -6.97
N GLU A 106 7.94 20.99 -7.81
CA GLU A 106 7.78 20.51 -9.20
C GLU A 106 7.23 19.07 -9.25
N GLU A 107 7.73 18.17 -8.39
CA GLU A 107 7.20 16.80 -8.28
C GLU A 107 5.73 16.78 -7.87
N ALA A 108 5.31 17.67 -6.96
CA ALA A 108 3.92 17.77 -6.54
C ALA A 108 2.98 18.15 -7.69
N GLU A 109 3.35 19.19 -8.46
CA GLU A 109 2.58 19.57 -9.65
C GLU A 109 2.54 18.45 -10.69
N ALA A 110 3.64 17.72 -10.89
CA ALA A 110 3.67 16.57 -11.78
C ALA A 110 2.75 15.42 -11.30
N ASN A 111 2.66 15.16 -9.99
CA ASN A 111 1.74 14.16 -9.44
C ASN A 111 0.28 14.57 -9.61
N LYS A 112 -0.05 15.86 -9.44
CA LYS A 112 -1.38 16.42 -9.71
C LYS A 112 -1.76 16.31 -11.19
N ALA A 113 -0.88 16.74 -12.07
CA ALA A 113 -1.10 16.67 -13.52
C ALA A 113 -1.28 15.23 -14.02
N ALA A 114 -0.58 14.26 -13.41
CA ALA A 114 -0.70 12.84 -13.72
C ALA A 114 -1.90 12.15 -13.03
N GLY A 115 -2.69 12.87 -12.22
CA GLY A 115 -3.85 12.33 -11.52
C GLY A 115 -3.51 11.18 -10.56
N LYS A 116 -2.32 11.21 -9.94
CA LYS A 116 -1.87 10.10 -9.08
C LYS A 116 -2.63 10.02 -7.77
N TYR A 117 -2.99 11.17 -7.20
CA TYR A 117 -3.77 11.33 -5.98
C TYR A 117 -4.64 12.58 -6.09
N GLU A 118 -5.61 12.71 -5.19
CA GLU A 118 -6.43 13.92 -5.07
C GLU A 118 -5.56 15.15 -4.86
N ASN A 119 -5.76 16.18 -5.70
CA ASN A 119 -4.96 17.40 -5.67
C ASN A 119 -4.96 18.06 -4.29
N VAL A 120 -6.11 18.08 -3.62
CA VAL A 120 -6.28 18.63 -2.26
C VAL A 120 -5.37 17.93 -1.24
N SER A 121 -5.18 16.61 -1.37
CA SER A 121 -4.30 15.85 -0.47
C SER A 121 -2.83 16.19 -0.70
N ILE A 122 -2.43 16.38 -1.96
CA ILE A 122 -1.06 16.79 -2.32
C ILE A 122 -0.81 18.22 -1.83
N ASP A 123 -1.74 19.14 -2.09
CA ASP A 123 -1.62 20.55 -1.70
C ASP A 123 -1.51 20.69 -0.18
N HIS A 124 -2.33 19.95 0.58
CA HIS A 124 -2.21 19.91 2.05
C HIS A 124 -0.83 19.41 2.50
N GLN A 125 -0.33 18.32 1.93
CA GLN A 125 0.98 17.77 2.29
C GLN A 125 2.11 18.79 2.02
N ILE A 126 2.10 19.43 0.85
CA ILE A 126 3.11 20.41 0.47
C ILE A 126 3.04 21.67 1.32
N GLU A 127 1.83 22.16 1.62
CA GLU A 127 1.65 23.31 2.51
C GLU A 127 2.06 23.00 3.95
N PHE A 128 1.87 21.77 4.41
CA PHE A 128 2.41 21.32 5.69
C PHE A 128 3.95 21.36 5.68
N TYR A 129 4.61 20.84 4.64
CA TYR A 129 6.07 20.87 4.54
C TYR A 129 6.65 22.27 4.40
N ARG A 130 5.98 23.16 3.66
CA ARG A 130 6.36 24.57 3.57
C ARG A 130 6.37 25.24 4.95
N ARG A 131 5.33 25.01 5.76
CA ARG A 131 5.24 25.54 7.13
C ARG A 131 6.29 24.94 8.08
N GLU A 132 6.70 23.70 7.84
CA GLU A 132 7.79 23.03 8.56
C GLU A 132 9.19 23.47 8.10
N GLY A 133 9.29 24.39 7.14
CA GLY A 133 10.55 24.99 6.69
C GLY A 133 11.17 24.35 5.43
N LEU A 134 10.44 23.51 4.69
CA LEU A 134 10.92 23.00 3.40
C LEU A 134 11.04 24.16 2.40
N THR A 135 12.25 24.44 1.92
CA THR A 135 12.50 25.43 0.86
C THR A 135 12.63 24.75 -0.50
N PRO A 136 12.35 25.47 -1.61
CA PRO A 136 12.61 24.95 -2.95
C PRO A 136 14.05 24.48 -3.09
N TYR A 137 14.28 23.48 -3.93
CA TYR A 137 15.64 23.02 -4.22
C TYR A 137 16.50 24.17 -4.80
N SER A 138 17.71 24.33 -4.27
CA SER A 138 18.73 25.25 -4.76
C SER A 138 20.11 24.60 -4.70
N LEU A 139 21.10 25.20 -5.37
CA LEU A 139 22.49 24.72 -5.33
C LEU A 139 23.13 24.87 -3.95
N ASP A 140 22.52 25.62 -3.02
CA ASP A 140 22.99 25.74 -1.64
C ASP A 140 22.84 24.43 -0.86
N LYS A 141 22.01 23.49 -1.35
CA LYS A 141 21.80 22.16 -0.76
C LYS A 141 22.91 21.15 -1.11
N LEU A 142 23.94 21.56 -1.87
CA LEU A 142 25.08 20.72 -2.17
C LEU A 142 25.74 20.20 -0.86
N PRO A 143 26.24 18.95 -0.84
CA PRO A 143 26.46 18.06 -1.98
C PRO A 143 25.22 17.29 -2.46
N ILE A 144 24.04 17.50 -1.86
CA ILE A 144 22.81 16.82 -2.30
C ILE A 144 22.29 17.50 -3.58
N THR A 145 22.23 16.73 -4.66
CA THR A 145 21.93 17.26 -6.01
C THR A 145 20.44 17.26 -6.39
N SER A 146 19.56 16.87 -5.46
CA SER A 146 18.11 16.85 -5.66
C SER A 146 17.35 16.62 -4.36
N ASP A 147 16.12 17.13 -4.29
CA ASP A 147 15.14 16.81 -3.25
C ASP A 147 14.28 15.58 -3.58
N VAL A 148 14.31 15.11 -4.82
CA VAL A 148 13.38 14.12 -5.36
C VAL A 148 14.13 12.84 -5.71
N PRO A 149 14.00 11.77 -4.89
CA PRO A 149 14.50 10.47 -5.28
C PRO A 149 13.59 9.87 -6.36
N GLU A 150 14.13 9.04 -7.25
CA GLU A 150 13.31 8.16 -8.10
C GLU A 150 12.61 7.09 -7.23
N GLY A 151 13.24 6.72 -6.11
CA GLY A 151 12.68 5.77 -5.13
C GLY A 151 12.61 4.32 -5.60
N CYS A 152 13.09 4.01 -6.81
CA CYS A 152 13.04 2.68 -7.39
C CYS A 152 14.22 1.79 -7.01
N VAL A 153 15.34 2.37 -6.56
CA VAL A 153 16.47 1.65 -5.97
C VAL A 153 16.94 2.37 -4.71
N ILE A 154 17.03 1.64 -3.59
CA ILE A 154 17.53 2.15 -2.31
C ILE A 154 18.54 1.15 -1.74
N ILE A 155 19.77 1.59 -1.52
CA ILE A 155 20.86 0.79 -0.98
C ILE A 155 21.16 1.30 0.42
N LYS A 156 21.18 0.43 1.43
CA LYS A 156 21.27 0.85 2.84
C LYS A 156 22.23 -0.02 3.61
N GLU A 157 23.05 0.61 4.43
CA GLU A 157 23.59 0.00 5.64
C GLU A 157 22.61 0.29 6.80
N HIS A 158 22.38 -0.72 7.63
CA HIS A 158 21.45 -0.65 8.75
C HIS A 158 22.17 -0.27 10.03
N ILE A 159 22.36 1.03 10.21
CA ILE A 159 22.90 1.67 11.42
C ILE A 159 21.81 2.53 12.07
N PRO A 160 21.98 2.97 13.34
CA PRO A 160 20.94 3.72 14.05
C PRO A 160 20.41 4.93 13.28
N ILE A 161 21.27 5.72 12.64
CA ILE A 161 20.84 6.93 11.92
C ILE A 161 20.04 6.62 10.65
N THR A 162 20.42 5.61 9.86
CA THR A 162 19.69 5.25 8.63
C THR A 162 18.36 4.57 8.96
N ASN A 163 18.32 3.78 10.03
CA ASN A 163 17.07 3.18 10.53
C ASN A 163 16.12 4.26 11.06
N LEU A 164 16.63 5.26 11.79
CA LEU A 164 15.83 6.41 12.21
C LEU A 164 15.28 7.20 11.01
N PHE A 165 16.15 7.54 10.05
CA PHE A 165 15.74 8.24 8.83
C PHE A 165 14.60 7.51 8.11
N THR A 166 14.74 6.20 7.87
CA THR A 166 13.71 5.40 7.20
C THR A 166 12.43 5.22 8.03
N CYS A 167 12.52 5.21 9.37
CA CYS A 167 11.34 5.23 10.22
C CYS A 167 10.56 6.55 10.11
N LEU A 168 11.26 7.69 10.16
CA LEU A 168 10.63 9.00 10.01
C LEU A 168 10.04 9.16 8.61
N TRP A 169 10.75 8.70 7.58
CA TRP A 169 10.24 8.71 6.21
C TRP A 169 8.99 7.82 6.05
N PHE A 170 8.97 6.66 6.70
CA PHE A 170 7.77 5.82 6.75
C PHE A 170 6.59 6.55 7.39
N ASN A 171 6.79 7.27 8.50
CA ASN A 171 5.74 8.04 9.16
C ASN A 171 5.13 9.08 8.23
N GLU A 172 5.94 9.78 7.44
CA GLU A 172 5.44 10.76 6.46
C GLU A 172 4.64 10.11 5.32
N VAL A 173 5.15 8.98 4.79
CA VAL A 173 4.50 8.19 3.74
C VAL A 173 3.19 7.55 4.22
N ASP A 174 3.05 7.28 5.52
CA ASP A 174 1.83 6.76 6.12
C ASP A 174 0.83 7.87 6.47
N ARG A 175 1.33 9.03 6.91
CA ARG A 175 0.53 10.18 7.32
C ARG A 175 -0.13 10.91 6.16
N PHE A 176 0.57 11.07 5.05
CA PHE A 176 0.12 11.87 3.90
C PHE A 176 -0.10 10.99 2.66
N THR A 177 0.20 11.53 1.46
CA THR A 177 0.18 10.69 0.27
C THR A 177 1.31 9.66 0.36
N PRO A 178 1.09 8.44 -0.14
CA PRO A 178 2.10 7.41 -0.09
C PRO A 178 3.21 7.62 -1.14
N ARG A 179 3.25 8.79 -1.80
CA ARG A 179 4.31 9.19 -2.71
C ARG A 179 5.54 9.59 -1.90
N ASP A 180 6.41 8.61 -1.71
CA ASP A 180 7.69 8.73 -1.01
C ASP A 180 8.59 9.86 -1.52
N GLN A 181 8.52 10.19 -2.80
CA GLN A 181 9.24 11.31 -3.41
C GLN A 181 8.91 12.67 -2.78
N LEU A 182 7.68 12.88 -2.32
CA LEU A 182 7.24 14.16 -1.76
C LEU A 182 7.72 14.39 -0.32
N SER A 183 7.99 13.31 0.41
CA SER A 183 8.33 13.36 1.84
C SER A 183 9.82 13.20 2.12
N PHE A 184 10.60 12.73 1.15
CA PHE A 184 12.02 12.42 1.32
C PHE A 184 12.84 13.62 1.83
N SER A 185 12.76 14.76 1.14
CA SER A 185 13.56 15.95 1.45
C SER A 185 13.24 16.52 2.83
N THR A 186 11.96 16.58 3.21
CA THR A 186 11.54 17.05 4.54
C THR A 186 12.21 16.25 5.66
N VAL A 187 12.24 14.91 5.54
CA VAL A 187 12.87 14.07 6.56
C VAL A 187 14.38 14.17 6.51
N ARG A 188 14.96 14.22 5.31
CA ARG A 188 16.40 14.41 5.10
C ARG A 188 16.86 15.70 5.78
N ASP A 189 16.22 16.83 5.50
CA ASP A 189 16.59 18.14 6.01
C ASP A 189 16.47 18.20 7.54
N LYS A 190 15.40 17.60 8.09
CA LYS A 190 15.24 17.46 9.56
C LYS A 190 16.40 16.71 10.19
N ILE A 191 16.83 15.58 9.63
CA ILE A 191 17.98 14.81 10.14
C ILE A 191 19.28 15.60 9.97
N MET A 192 19.54 16.14 8.78
CA MET A 192 20.78 16.89 8.48
C MET A 192 20.93 18.15 9.32
N SER A 193 19.83 18.77 9.76
CA SER A 193 19.87 19.92 10.68
C SER A 193 20.35 19.56 12.09
N LYS A 194 20.33 18.27 12.47
CA LYS A 194 20.67 17.79 13.82
C LYS A 194 21.98 17.03 13.87
N VAL A 195 22.35 16.36 12.79
CA VAL A 195 23.56 15.54 12.72
C VAL A 195 24.28 15.73 11.39
N SER A 196 25.61 15.67 11.43
CA SER A 196 26.43 15.62 10.22
C SER A 196 26.25 14.26 9.54
N TRP A 197 25.30 14.20 8.62
CA TRP A 197 24.93 13.01 7.86
C TRP A 197 24.54 13.44 6.46
N SER A 198 24.74 12.56 5.48
CA SER A 198 24.41 12.82 4.08
C SER A 198 23.93 11.55 3.39
N VAL A 199 23.25 11.73 2.26
CA VAL A 199 22.75 10.65 1.40
C VAL A 199 23.52 10.67 0.10
N ASN A 200 23.99 9.50 -0.34
CA ASN A 200 24.52 9.39 -1.70
C ASN A 200 23.37 9.32 -2.72
N MET A 201 23.17 10.38 -3.50
CA MET A 201 22.16 10.42 -4.56
C MET A 201 22.81 10.18 -5.93
N PHE A 202 22.77 8.94 -6.39
CA PHE A 202 23.37 8.54 -7.67
C PHE A 202 22.41 8.77 -8.84
N LEU A 203 22.97 8.96 -10.04
CA LEU A 203 22.21 9.32 -11.24
C LEU A 203 21.42 8.14 -11.81
N ASP A 204 20.37 8.44 -12.57
CA ASP A 204 19.58 7.40 -13.26
C ASP A 204 20.41 6.61 -14.29
N CYS A 205 21.41 7.23 -14.92
CA CYS A 205 22.34 6.49 -15.79
C CYS A 205 23.12 5.43 -15.00
N GLU A 206 23.65 5.77 -13.84
CA GLU A 206 24.38 4.84 -12.98
C GLU A 206 23.48 3.71 -12.46
N ARG A 207 22.21 4.02 -12.16
CA ARG A 207 21.20 3.01 -11.81
C ARG A 207 21.05 1.98 -12.92
N ARG A 208 21.00 2.42 -14.17
CA ARG A 208 20.80 1.55 -15.34
C ARG A 208 22.00 0.63 -15.61
N ASP A 209 23.18 0.94 -15.07
CA ASP A 209 24.36 0.07 -15.18
C ASP A 209 24.17 -1.27 -14.45
N PHE A 210 23.35 -1.32 -13.39
CA PHE A 210 23.19 -2.50 -12.55
C PHE A 210 21.76 -2.99 -12.38
N VAL A 211 20.77 -2.18 -12.80
CA VAL A 211 19.35 -2.53 -12.72
C VAL A 211 18.65 -2.23 -14.04
N ILE A 212 18.07 -3.27 -14.65
CA ILE A 212 17.34 -3.18 -15.91
C ILE A 212 15.84 -3.26 -15.68
N GLN A 213 15.05 -2.69 -16.59
CA GLN A 213 13.60 -2.83 -16.54
C GLN A 213 13.22 -4.20 -17.09
N ALA A 214 12.63 -5.05 -16.24
CA ALA A 214 12.05 -6.31 -16.67
C ALA A 214 10.77 -5.97 -17.46
N TYR A 215 10.82 -6.12 -18.78
CA TYR A 215 9.63 -5.96 -19.61
C TYR A 215 8.71 -7.16 -19.38
N HIS A 216 7.72 -7.01 -18.49
CA HIS A 216 6.68 -8.04 -18.29
C HIS A 216 5.61 -8.06 -19.40
N ARG A 217 5.76 -7.26 -20.47
CA ARG A 217 4.79 -7.22 -21.57
C ARG A 217 4.70 -8.57 -22.27
N ASP A 218 5.85 -9.19 -22.51
CA ASP A 218 5.95 -10.48 -23.20
C ASP A 218 5.27 -11.58 -22.37
N LEU A 219 5.42 -11.54 -21.04
CA LEU A 219 4.72 -12.46 -20.13
C LEU A 219 3.20 -12.25 -20.14
N LEU A 220 2.72 -11.00 -20.21
CA LEU A 220 1.29 -10.66 -20.29
C LEU A 220 0.67 -11.04 -21.65
N GLU A 221 1.43 -10.94 -22.74
CA GLU A 221 1.00 -11.34 -24.09
C GLU A 221 0.88 -12.86 -24.24
N HIS A 222 1.65 -13.65 -23.48
CA HIS A 222 1.57 -15.11 -23.45
C HIS A 222 0.54 -15.65 -22.42
N MET A 223 -0.11 -14.78 -21.63
CA MET A 223 -1.19 -15.22 -20.75
C MET A 223 -2.46 -15.46 -21.58
N SER A 224 -3.03 -16.66 -21.46
CA SER A 224 -4.32 -16.97 -22.07
C SER A 224 -5.38 -15.97 -21.58
N PRO A 225 -6.22 -15.42 -22.48
CA PRO A 225 -7.24 -14.46 -22.09
C PRO A 225 -8.15 -15.06 -21.01
N PRO A 226 -8.65 -14.24 -20.07
CA PRO A 226 -9.56 -14.72 -19.04
C PRO A 226 -10.79 -15.36 -19.72
N PRO A 227 -11.28 -16.50 -19.21
CA PRO A 227 -12.48 -17.12 -19.75
C PRO A 227 -13.64 -16.11 -19.70
N PRO A 228 -14.52 -16.11 -20.71
CA PRO A 228 -15.62 -15.16 -20.79
C PRO A 228 -16.47 -15.22 -19.51
N PRO A 229 -17.03 -14.08 -19.05
CA PRO A 229 -17.87 -14.06 -17.86
C PRO A 229 -19.05 -15.00 -18.06
N VAL A 230 -19.11 -16.06 -17.25
CA VAL A 230 -20.27 -16.93 -17.16
C VAL A 230 -21.43 -16.07 -16.69
N ARG A 231 -22.43 -15.85 -17.56
CA ARG A 231 -23.65 -15.12 -17.20
C ARG A 231 -24.25 -15.82 -15.96
N PRO A 232 -24.58 -15.08 -14.88
CA PRO A 232 -25.26 -15.70 -13.76
C PRO A 232 -26.60 -16.24 -14.25
N ILE A 233 -26.78 -17.56 -14.15
CA ILE A 233 -28.08 -18.19 -14.34
C ILE A 233 -28.96 -17.67 -13.20
N ILE A 234 -29.84 -16.72 -13.50
CA ILE A 234 -30.89 -16.30 -12.59
C ILE A 234 -31.84 -17.49 -12.44
N ARG A 235 -31.62 -18.32 -11.43
CA ARG A 235 -32.62 -19.29 -11.00
C ARG A 235 -33.75 -18.50 -10.37
N ARG A 236 -34.89 -18.39 -11.08
CA ARG A 236 -36.12 -17.86 -10.48
C ARG A 236 -36.49 -18.74 -9.27
N PRO A 237 -36.82 -18.16 -8.11
CA PRO A 237 -37.38 -18.94 -7.01
C PRO A 237 -38.72 -19.56 -7.47
N PRO A 238 -39.05 -20.77 -6.99
CA PRO A 238 -40.31 -21.42 -7.34
C PRO A 238 -41.50 -20.58 -6.85
N PRO A 239 -42.63 -20.58 -7.59
CA PRO A 239 -43.82 -19.82 -7.18
C PRO A 239 -44.37 -20.36 -5.87
N LEU A 240 -44.78 -19.44 -4.99
CA LEU A 240 -45.44 -19.75 -3.72
C LEU A 240 -46.79 -20.48 -3.97
N PRO A 241 -47.20 -21.42 -3.09
CA PRO A 241 -48.45 -22.13 -3.25
C PRO A 241 -49.65 -21.18 -3.17
N VAL A 242 -50.53 -21.23 -4.17
CA VAL A 242 -51.79 -20.50 -4.19
C VAL A 242 -52.75 -21.14 -3.18
N TYR A 243 -53.09 -20.42 -2.12
CA TYR A 243 -54.07 -20.86 -1.12
C TYR A 243 -55.48 -20.74 -1.70
N LYS A 244 -56.14 -21.88 -1.97
CA LYS A 244 -57.56 -21.92 -2.33
C LYS A 244 -58.39 -22.09 -1.05
N PRO A 245 -59.32 -21.17 -0.71
CA PRO A 245 -60.17 -21.32 0.46
C PRO A 245 -61.13 -22.51 0.25
N ILE A 246 -61.06 -23.51 1.13
CA ILE A 246 -62.04 -24.59 1.19
C ILE A 246 -63.27 -24.08 1.92
N VAL A 247 -64.35 -23.81 1.19
CA VAL A 247 -65.69 -23.57 1.75
C VAL A 247 -66.23 -24.92 2.24
N ARG A 248 -66.40 -25.08 3.56
CA ARG A 248 -67.07 -26.26 4.15
C ARG A 248 -68.55 -25.94 4.39
N PRO A 249 -69.49 -26.80 3.94
CA PRO A 249 -70.92 -26.63 4.25
C PRO A 249 -71.24 -26.99 5.71
N PRO A 250 -72.38 -26.52 6.24
CA PRO A 250 -72.61 -26.39 7.68
C PRO A 250 -72.97 -27.73 8.32
N THR A 251 -72.32 -28.07 9.44
CA THR A 251 -72.70 -29.19 10.30
C THR A 251 -73.29 -28.67 11.60
N LYS A 252 -74.54 -29.04 11.87
CA LYS A 252 -75.27 -28.81 13.12
C LYS A 252 -74.51 -29.45 14.28
N LYS A 253 -74.23 -28.69 15.34
CA LYS A 253 -74.02 -29.25 16.68
C LYS A 253 -74.77 -28.47 17.76
N SER A 254 -75.58 -29.23 18.47
CA SER A 254 -76.34 -28.94 19.68
C SER A 254 -75.53 -28.23 20.75
N GLY A 255 -76.18 -27.27 21.43
CA GLY A 255 -75.54 -26.44 22.44
C GLY A 255 -75.17 -27.14 23.75
N LYS A 256 -74.23 -26.54 24.47
CA LYS A 256 -74.29 -26.38 25.92
C LYS A 256 -73.43 -25.17 26.35
N ARG A 257 -73.90 -24.58 27.45
CA ARG A 257 -73.78 -23.20 27.95
C ARG A 257 -72.50 -22.85 28.72
N LYS A 258 -72.31 -21.52 28.86
CA LYS A 258 -71.64 -20.73 29.93
C LYS A 258 -70.12 -20.86 29.94
N GLY A 259 -69.30 -19.81 30.10
CA GLY A 259 -69.35 -18.41 30.55
C GLY A 259 -67.85 -18.06 30.76
N ASP A 260 -67.32 -16.86 30.94
CA ASP A 260 -67.81 -15.54 31.22
C ASP A 260 -66.59 -14.59 30.96
N LYS A 261 -66.85 -13.36 30.48
CA LYS A 261 -66.17 -12.09 30.80
C LYS A 261 -64.64 -11.92 30.81
N LYS A 262 -64.15 -11.02 29.93
CA LYS A 262 -63.61 -9.64 30.19
C LYS A 262 -62.59 -9.27 29.09
N ARG A 263 -62.98 -8.50 28.06
CA ARG A 263 -62.87 -7.02 27.91
C ARG A 263 -61.45 -6.42 28.04
N HIS A 264 -60.83 -6.25 26.87
CA HIS A 264 -60.19 -5.05 26.29
C HIS A 264 -59.68 -3.91 27.18
N ARG A 265 -58.44 -3.46 26.90
CA ARG A 265 -58.03 -2.05 26.67
C ARG A 265 -56.66 -2.03 25.98
N LYS A 266 -56.53 -1.82 24.68
CA LYS A 266 -56.46 -0.56 23.88
C LYS A 266 -55.42 0.46 24.37
N VAL A 267 -54.37 0.59 23.58
CA VAL A 267 -53.28 1.58 23.59
C VAL A 267 -53.78 2.92 23.03
N VAL A 268 -53.36 4.06 23.60
CA VAL A 268 -53.20 5.35 22.87
C VAL A 268 -52.04 6.16 23.48
N ALA A 269 -51.34 6.87 22.60
CA ALA A 269 -50.11 7.65 22.73
C ALA A 269 -50.29 9.11 23.20
N GLY A 270 -49.16 9.78 23.48
CA GLY A 270 -48.97 11.24 23.59
C GLY A 270 -47.70 11.52 24.41
N SER A 271 -46.55 11.90 23.86
CA SER A 271 -46.14 13.12 23.15
C SER A 271 -45.48 14.15 24.08
N LYS A 272 -44.23 14.49 23.73
CA LYS A 272 -43.44 15.71 24.00
C LYS A 272 -43.17 16.12 25.45
N ASP A 273 -41.89 16.29 25.76
CA ASP A 273 -41.44 17.39 26.60
C ASP A 273 -40.06 17.87 26.14
N ASN A 274 -39.90 19.19 26.08
CA ASN A 274 -38.63 19.90 25.93
C ASN A 274 -38.66 21.11 26.87
N ASN A 275 -37.85 21.02 27.94
CA ASN A 275 -37.18 22.09 28.72
C ASN A 275 -38.02 23.14 29.49
N PRO A 276 -37.39 23.95 30.38
CA PRO A 276 -36.24 23.71 31.27
C PRO A 276 -36.48 24.26 32.70
N LEU A 277 -35.57 23.96 33.63
CA LEU A 277 -35.15 24.83 34.74
C LEU A 277 -33.63 24.70 34.90
#